data_AF-A0A9E5NLA8-F1
#
_entry.id   AF-A0A9E5NLA8-F1
#
_cell.length_a   1.000
_cell.length_b   1.000
_cell.length_c   1.000
_cell.angle_alpha   90.00
_cell.angle_beta   90.00
_cell.angle_gamma   90.00
#
_symmetry.space_group_name_H-M   'P 1'
#
loop_
_entity.id
_entity.type
_entity.pdbx_description
1 polymer ?
#
loop_
_entity_poly.entity_id
_entity_poly.type
_entity_poly.pdbx_seq_one_letter_code
_entity_poly.pdbx_strand_id
1 'polypeptide(L)'
;RDALAKASNEFLVDAFVFPGNSGGPVISKPEKLAIKDTKSQDAAYLIGVVRSYVSYREEAVSTQTGRTRAIFEENSGLAAVHPVDFIEDAIQQHLLTLG
;
A
#
# COMPACT_ATOMS: atom_id res chain seq x y z
N ARG A 1 -5.20 -1.23 -9.37
CA ARG A 1 -4.39 -0.01 -9.21
C ARG A 1 -2.94 -0.46 -9.41
N ASP A 2 -2.29 0.01 -10.48
CA ASP A 2 -1.00 -0.52 -10.92
C ASP A 2 0.13 0.46 -10.54
N ALA A 3 0.81 0.16 -9.43
CA ALA A 3 1.93 0.96 -8.94
C ALA A 3 3.17 0.83 -9.84
N LEU A 4 3.35 -0.34 -10.49
CA LEU A 4 4.52 -0.62 -11.33
C LEU A 4 4.44 0.14 -12.66
N ALA A 5 3.23 0.39 -13.16
CA ALA A 5 2.99 1.29 -14.29
C ALA A 5 2.92 2.78 -13.90
N LYS A 6 3.24 3.15 -12.64
CA LYS A 6 3.01 4.49 -12.05
C LYS A 6 1.56 4.99 -12.21
N ALA A 7 0.59 4.10 -12.41
CA ALA A 7 -0.83 4.47 -12.52
C ALA A 7 -1.47 4.71 -11.14
N SER A 8 -0.78 4.36 -10.05
CA SER A 8 -1.13 4.75 -8.68
C SER A 8 0.10 5.05 -7.85
N ASN A 9 -0.02 6.02 -6.93
CA ASN A 9 1.02 6.42 -5.97
C ASN A 9 1.17 5.43 -4.78
N GLU A 10 0.56 4.25 -4.90
CA GLU A 10 0.42 3.27 -3.84
C GLU A 10 0.39 1.86 -4.44
N PHE A 11 0.98 0.90 -3.74
CA PHE A 11 0.74 -0.54 -3.94
C PHE A 11 0.07 -1.15 -2.71
N LEU A 12 -0.53 -2.33 -2.87
CA LEU A 12 -1.17 -3.06 -1.78
C LEU A 12 -0.29 -4.21 -1.30
N VAL A 13 -0.26 -4.41 0.01
CA VAL A 13 0.32 -5.59 0.65
C VAL A 13 -0.73 -6.31 1.47
N ASP A 14 -0.64 -7.64 1.53
CA ASP A 14 -1.43 -8.47 2.42
C ASP A 14 -0.79 -8.43 3.81
N ALA A 15 -1.32 -7.55 4.67
CA ALA A 15 -0.82 -7.32 6.01
C ALA A 15 -1.90 -6.65 6.88
N PHE A 16 -2.12 -7.20 8.08
CA PHE A 16 -2.95 -6.56 9.09
C PHE A 16 -2.27 -5.31 9.65
N VAL A 17 -2.72 -4.16 9.18
CA VAL A 17 -2.27 -2.84 9.64
C VAL A 17 -3.37 -2.22 10.49
N PHE A 18 -3.02 -1.67 11.65
CA PHE A 18 -3.93 -0.96 12.54
C PHE A 18 -3.50 0.51 12.69
N PRO A 19 -4.38 1.40 13.17
CA PRO A 19 -3.97 2.75 13.54
C PRO A 19 -2.75 2.71 14.47
N GLY A 20 -1.73 3.50 14.15
CA GLY A 20 -0.41 3.46 14.82
C GLY A 20 0.70 2.79 14.01
N ASN A 21 0.36 1.99 12.99
CA ASN A 21 1.35 1.40 12.08
C ASN A 21 1.69 2.30 10.87
N SER A 22 0.98 3.43 10.72
CA SER A 22 1.28 4.43 9.69
C SER A 22 2.71 4.95 9.84
N GLY A 23 3.42 5.11 8.73
CA GLY A 23 4.84 5.45 8.74
C GLY A 23 5.77 4.24 8.97
N GLY A 24 5.22 3.06 9.25
CA GLY A 24 6.00 1.84 9.42
C GLY A 24 6.72 1.43 8.11
N PRO A 25 7.97 0.92 8.20
CA PRO A 25 8.71 0.52 7.03
C PRO A 25 8.17 -0.79 6.43
N VAL A 26 8.10 -0.86 5.10
CA VAL A 26 7.83 -2.09 4.36
C VAL A 26 9.13 -2.56 3.74
N ILE A 27 9.59 -3.75 4.15
CA ILE A 27 10.93 -4.26 3.85
C ILE A 27 10.83 -5.50 2.95
N SER A 28 11.66 -5.57 1.92
CA SER A 28 11.79 -6.79 1.11
C SER A 28 12.46 -7.90 1.91
N LYS A 29 11.91 -9.12 1.80
CA LYS A 29 12.56 -10.30 2.36
C LYS A 29 13.79 -10.68 1.52
N PRO A 30 14.99 -10.80 2.12
CA PRO A 30 16.14 -11.36 1.42
C PRO A 30 15.87 -12.79 0.95
N GLU A 31 16.20 -13.09 -0.29
CA GLU A 31 15.98 -14.39 -0.91
C GLU A 31 17.20 -14.82 -1.74
N LYS A 32 17.68 -16.05 -1.50
CA LYS A 32 18.81 -16.64 -2.25
C LYS A 32 18.36 -17.25 -3.56
N LEU A 33 17.08 -17.59 -3.67
CA LEU A 33 16.48 -18.05 -4.92
C LEU A 33 16.19 -16.86 -5.83
N ALA A 34 16.64 -16.95 -7.07
CA ALA A 34 16.36 -15.95 -8.09
C ALA A 34 15.60 -16.59 -9.26
N ILE A 35 14.79 -15.80 -9.94
CA ILE A 35 14.20 -16.21 -11.23
C ILE A 35 15.36 -16.32 -12.23
N LYS A 36 15.30 -17.30 -13.14
CA LYS A 36 16.32 -17.47 -14.19
C LYS A 36 16.57 -16.14 -14.92
N ASP A 37 17.85 -15.79 -15.11
CA ASP A 37 18.30 -14.55 -15.74
C ASP A 37 17.96 -13.26 -14.95
N THR A 38 17.64 -13.37 -13.65
CA THR A 38 17.49 -12.22 -12.73
C THR A 38 18.56 -12.23 -11.64
N LYS A 39 18.79 -11.07 -11.02
CA LYS A 39 19.70 -10.96 -9.86
C LYS A 39 18.98 -11.49 -8.61
N SER A 40 19.71 -12.26 -7.80
CA SER A 40 19.26 -12.58 -6.43
C SER A 40 19.16 -11.30 -5.61
N GLN A 41 18.15 -11.22 -4.74
CA GLN A 41 17.97 -10.13 -3.80
C GLN A 41 18.39 -10.63 -2.41
N ASP A 42 19.69 -10.68 -2.14
CA ASP A 42 20.27 -11.26 -0.93
C ASP A 42 20.33 -10.29 0.26
N ALA A 43 19.84 -9.06 0.09
CA ALA A 43 19.72 -8.04 1.11
C ALA A 43 18.27 -7.57 1.32
N ALA A 44 18.04 -6.93 2.47
CA ALA A 44 16.76 -6.33 2.82
C ALA A 44 16.75 -4.88 2.35
N TYR A 45 15.71 -4.49 1.61
CA TYR A 45 15.54 -3.15 1.07
C TYR A 45 14.25 -2.53 1.61
N LEU A 46 14.28 -1.22 1.88
CA LEU A 46 13.06 -0.45 2.08
C LEU A 46 12.35 -0.33 0.72
N ILE A 47 11.16 -0.90 0.61
CA ILE A 47 10.37 -0.87 -0.62
C ILE A 47 9.15 0.04 -0.51
N GLY A 48 8.82 0.50 0.69
CA GLY A 48 7.83 1.53 0.89
C GLY A 48 7.54 1.83 2.35
N VAL A 49 6.55 2.70 2.57
CA VAL A 49 6.08 3.11 3.88
C VAL A 49 4.58 2.87 3.99
N VAL A 50 4.14 2.23 5.07
CA VAL A 50 2.73 1.98 5.34
C VAL A 50 1.99 3.30 5.44
N ARG A 51 0.96 3.47 4.62
CA ARG A 51 0.08 4.64 4.64
C ARG A 51 -1.15 4.38 5.50
N SER A 52 -1.88 3.31 5.20
CA SER A 52 -3.13 2.96 5.90
C SER A 52 -3.51 1.52 5.63
N TYR A 53 -4.42 0.97 6.44
CA TYR A 53 -5.16 -0.23 6.04
C TYR A 53 -6.20 0.13 4.97
N VAL A 54 -6.65 -0.88 4.24
CA VAL A 54 -7.79 -0.80 3.33
C VAL A 54 -9.00 -1.38 4.07
N SER A 55 -10.08 -0.62 4.16
CA SER A 55 -11.32 -1.13 4.73
C SER A 55 -12.13 -1.89 3.68
N TYR A 56 -12.74 -2.98 4.11
CA TYR A 56 -13.86 -3.60 3.40
C TYR A 56 -15.15 -2.99 3.95
N ARG A 57 -16.04 -2.57 3.04
CA ARG A 57 -17.31 -1.95 3.40
C ARG A 57 -18.46 -2.65 2.71
N GLU A 58 -19.42 -3.10 3.49
CA GLU A 58 -20.61 -3.78 3.02
C GLU A 58 -21.86 -3.03 3.48
N GLU A 59 -22.75 -2.71 2.53
CA GLU A 59 -24.00 -2.01 2.81
C GLU A 59 -25.17 -2.98 2.85
N ALA A 60 -25.86 -3.08 3.99
CA ALA A 60 -27.12 -3.80 4.09
C ALA A 60 -28.27 -2.89 3.63
N VAL A 61 -28.85 -3.22 2.48
CA VAL A 61 -29.93 -2.44 1.86
C VAL A 61 -31.29 -3.11 2.11
N SER A 62 -32.29 -2.32 2.48
CA SER A 62 -33.67 -2.80 2.62
C SER A 62 -34.26 -3.14 1.26
N THR A 63 -34.59 -4.40 1.02
CA THR A 63 -35.16 -4.88 -0.26
C THR A 63 -36.52 -4.24 -0.59
N GLN A 64 -37.29 -3.83 0.42
CA GLN A 64 -38.59 -3.18 0.23
C GLN A 64 -38.49 -1.68 -0.11
N THR A 65 -37.48 -0.98 0.43
CA THR A 65 -37.40 0.50 0.34
C THR A 65 -36.21 1.00 -0.47
N GLY A 66 -35.26 0.13 -0.81
CA GLY A 66 -34.00 0.48 -1.49
C GLY A 66 -33.03 1.30 -0.63
N ARG A 67 -33.35 1.55 0.64
CA ARG A 67 -32.53 2.39 1.53
C ARG A 67 -31.51 1.55 2.30
N THR A 68 -30.28 2.02 2.38
CA THR A 68 -29.25 1.46 3.27
C THR A 68 -29.71 1.54 4.72
N ARG A 69 -29.62 0.42 5.44
CA ARG A 69 -30.02 0.26 6.84
C ARG A 69 -28.84 0.16 7.79
N ALA A 70 -27.77 -0.48 7.34
CA ALA A 70 -26.53 -0.60 8.08
C ALA A 70 -25.35 -0.62 7.11
N ILE A 71 -24.20 -0.17 7.59
CA ILE A 71 -22.92 -0.27 6.89
C ILE A 71 -21.99 -1.01 7.84
N PHE A 72 -21.45 -2.12 7.36
CA PHE A 72 -20.42 -2.89 8.04
C PHE A 72 -19.07 -2.47 7.46
N GLU A 73 -18.14 -2.10 8.32
CA GLU A 73 -16.80 -1.72 7.91
C GLU A 73 -15.77 -2.49 8.74
N GLU A 74 -14.90 -3.21 8.04
CA GLU A 74 -13.91 -4.10 8.63
C GLU A 74 -12.54 -3.88 7.99
N ASN A 75 -11.48 -4.28 8.70
CA ASN A 75 -10.14 -4.30 8.13
C ASN A 75 -10.04 -5.45 7.11
N SER A 76 -9.75 -5.13 5.86
CA SER A 76 -9.71 -6.16 4.81
C SER A 76 -8.47 -7.05 4.86
N GLY A 77 -7.57 -6.85 5.82
CA GLY A 77 -6.24 -7.48 5.86
C GLY A 77 -5.26 -6.92 4.84
N LEU A 78 -5.65 -5.89 4.07
CA LEU A 78 -4.76 -5.25 3.09
C LEU A 78 -4.28 -3.90 3.62
N ALA A 79 -3.06 -3.54 3.26
CA ALA A 79 -2.50 -2.23 3.55
C ALA A 79 -2.04 -1.52 2.28
N ALA A 80 -2.34 -0.23 2.21
CA ALA A 80 -1.81 0.68 1.21
C ALA A 80 -0.43 1.17 1.62
N VAL A 81 0.51 1.11 0.68
CA VAL A 81 1.92 1.42 0.89
C VAL A 81 2.36 2.44 -0.14
N HIS A 82 2.98 3.53 0.30
CA HIS A 82 3.68 4.43 -0.59
C HIS A 82 5.02 3.81 -1.01
N PRO A 83 5.27 3.60 -2.31
CA PRO A 83 6.55 3.09 -2.78
C PRO A 83 7.66 4.12 -2.54
N VAL A 84 8.89 3.63 -2.34
CA VAL A 84 10.06 4.52 -2.16
C VAL A 84 10.23 5.47 -3.34
N ASP A 85 10.01 5.01 -4.57
CA ASP A 85 10.07 5.85 -5.77
C ASP A 85 9.15 7.09 -5.67
N PHE A 86 7.95 6.93 -5.11
CA PHE A 86 7.03 8.05 -4.91
C PHE A 86 7.55 9.03 -3.84
N ILE A 87 8.20 8.51 -2.79
CA ILE A 87 8.82 9.32 -1.74
C ILE A 87 10.00 10.11 -2.31
N GLU A 88 10.85 9.48 -3.12
CA GLU A 88 11.97 10.13 -3.79
C GLU A 88 11.50 11.21 -4.77
N ASP A 89 10.50 10.90 -5.60
CA ASP A 89 9.89 11.87 -6.53
C ASP A 89 9.38 13.10 -5.76
N ALA A 90 8.70 12.91 -4.62
CA ALA A 90 8.19 13.99 -3.78
C ALA A 90 9.32 14.84 -3.16
N ILE A 91 10.39 14.21 -2.68
CA ILE A 91 11.58 14.91 -2.15
C ILE A 91 12.23 15.75 -3.24
N GLN A 92 12.46 15.16 -4.42
CA GLN A 92 13.07 15.87 -5.55
C GLN A 92 12.23 17.07 -5.99
N GLN A 93 10.91 16.91 -6.11
CA GLN A 93 10.01 18.01 -6.43
C GLN A 93 10.11 19.14 -5.40
N HIS A 94 10.14 18.81 -4.11
CA HIS A 94 10.30 19.83 -3.08
C HIS A 94 11.63 20.57 -3.18
N LEU A 95 12.74 19.86 -3.40
CA LEU A 95 14.05 20.47 -3.58
C LEU A 95 14.10 21.43 -4.78
N LEU A 96 13.42 21.10 -5.88
CA LEU A 96 13.30 21.99 -7.04
C LEU A 96 12.54 23.29 -6.74
N THR A 97 11.62 23.27 -5.76
CA THR A 97 10.90 24.50 -5.34
C THR A 97 11.73 25.42 -4.44
N LEU A 98 12.86 24.91 -3.90
CA LEU A 98 13.75 25.66 -3.01
C LEU A 98 14.91 26.35 -3.74
N GLY A 99 15.10 26.07 -5.04
CA GLY A 99 16.05 26.75 -5.93
C GLY A 99 15.36 27.79 -6.81
#